data_AF-A0A924A574-F1
#
_entry.id   AF-A0A924A574-F1
#
_cell.length_a   1.000
_cell.length_b   1.000
_cell.length_c   1.000
_cell.angle_alpha   90.00
_cell.angle_beta   90.00
_cell.angle_gamma   90.00
#
_symmetry.space_group_name_H-M   'P 1'
#
loop_
_entity.id
_entity.type
_entity.pdbx_description
1 polymer ?
#
loop_
_entity_poly.entity_id
_entity_poly.type
_entity_poly.pdbx_seq_one_letter_code
_entity_poly.pdbx_strand_id
1 'polypeptide(L)'
;MSLDQVLQKIPKPVLVGGVLVLTLAFFVFNDPLRDECDIQTKIFEKNTSGILKPERKKGKTQFAKMTYWRDLCAQGNSVGACEDYFTGLKTVTTELKSFNEKCQLAYSQTDEEFVQHLSRALQMIPLLAWGGKPPEGLSGRLGWLNESNLKTFCAIKDTYIQLVGEEKYLELRKKVYRQYPDAWPEKTPIDARNPESRPMALKSEANPTGTLMEAKIYERSLFSMRCDLYM
;
A
#
# COMPACT_ATOMS: atom_id res chain seq x y z
N MET A 1 36.91 -5.09 -55.00
CA MET A 1 37.73 -4.41 -53.97
C MET A 1 37.56 -5.19 -52.68
N SER A 2 38.64 -5.67 -52.06
CA SER A 2 38.52 -6.33 -50.75
C SER A 2 38.29 -5.28 -49.66
N LEU A 3 37.63 -5.69 -48.57
CA LEU A 3 37.35 -4.84 -47.41
C LEU A 3 38.63 -4.24 -46.82
N ASP A 4 39.73 -4.98 -46.89
CA ASP A 4 41.06 -4.56 -46.43
C ASP A 4 41.62 -3.36 -47.22
N GLN A 5 41.39 -3.33 -48.54
CA GLN A 5 41.84 -2.22 -49.38
C GLN A 5 41.06 -0.92 -49.13
N VAL A 6 39.81 -1.02 -48.65
CA VAL A 6 38.98 0.13 -48.28
C VAL A 6 39.36 0.62 -46.89
N LEU A 7 39.57 -0.29 -45.94
CA LEU A 7 39.98 0.03 -44.56
C LEU A 7 41.36 0.71 -44.49
N GLN A 8 42.31 0.32 -45.34
CA GLN A 8 43.64 0.94 -45.38
C GLN A 8 43.66 2.38 -45.92
N LYS A 9 42.61 2.81 -46.63
CA LYS A 9 42.49 4.17 -47.17
C LYS A 9 41.88 5.17 -46.20
N ILE A 10 41.27 4.71 -45.12
CA ILE A 10 40.63 5.57 -44.14
C ILE A 10 41.68 6.00 -43.11
N PRO A 11 41.84 7.31 -42.82
CA PRO A 11 42.75 7.78 -41.78
C PRO A 11 42.39 7.14 -40.43
N LYS A 12 43.39 6.58 -39.74
CA LYS A 12 43.18 5.91 -38.44
C LYS A 12 42.33 6.71 -37.43
N PRO A 13 42.45 8.05 -37.30
CA PRO A 13 41.60 8.83 -36.40
C PRO A 13 40.11 8.78 -36.76
N VAL A 14 39.78 8.75 -38.05
CA VAL A 14 38.39 8.68 -38.54
C VAL A 14 37.79 7.31 -38.20
N LEU A 15 38.57 6.24 -38.35
CA LEU A 15 38.14 4.89 -38.03
C LEU A 15 37.88 4.72 -36.52
N VAL A 16 38.77 5.24 -35.67
CA VAL A 16 38.58 5.27 -34.20
C VAL A 16 37.35 6.09 -33.82
N GLY A 17 37.17 7.27 -34.44
CA GLY A 17 35.98 8.09 -34.23
C GLY A 17 34.69 7.37 -34.62
N GLY A 18 34.69 6.68 -35.76
CA GLY A 18 33.55 5.89 -36.23
C GLY A 18 33.18 4.75 -35.27
N VAL A 19 34.17 4.03 -34.75
CA VAL A 19 33.95 2.96 -33.75
C VAL A 19 33.39 3.54 -32.44
N LEU A 20 33.92 4.67 -31.96
CA LEU A 20 33.41 5.33 -30.75
C LEU A 20 31.96 5.78 -30.92
N VAL A 21 31.61 6.40 -32.05
CA VAL A 21 30.23 6.83 -32.34
C VAL A 21 29.29 5.63 -32.45
N LEU A 22 29.69 4.56 -33.16
CA LEU A 22 28.89 3.34 -33.25
C LEU A 22 28.70 2.67 -31.89
N THR A 23 29.73 2.67 -31.04
CA THR A 23 29.67 2.11 -29.69
C THR A 23 28.75 2.95 -28.81
N LEU A 24 28.87 4.27 -28.85
CA LEU A 24 27.98 5.18 -28.12
C LEU A 24 26.53 5.03 -28.59
N ALA A 25 26.29 5.00 -29.91
CA ALA A 25 24.97 4.77 -30.47
C ALA A 25 24.42 3.41 -30.03
N PHE A 26 25.22 2.35 -30.08
CA PHE A 26 24.83 1.03 -29.60
C PHE A 26 24.42 1.05 -28.12
N PHE A 27 25.16 1.74 -27.25
CA PHE A 27 24.79 1.89 -25.84
C PHE A 27 23.50 2.70 -25.66
N VAL A 28 23.33 3.82 -26.36
CA VAL A 28 22.11 4.64 -26.26
C VAL A 28 20.87 3.91 -26.80
N PHE A 29 21.03 3.09 -27.85
CA PHE A 29 19.93 2.31 -28.43
C PHE A 29 19.57 1.07 -27.61
N ASN A 30 20.54 0.36 -27.03
CA ASN A 30 20.27 -0.87 -26.28
C ASN A 30 20.02 -0.63 -24.79
N ASP A 31 20.65 0.39 -24.21
CA ASP A 31 20.48 0.82 -22.83
C ASP A 31 20.12 2.31 -22.82
N PRO A 32 18.88 2.68 -23.22
CA PRO A 32 18.44 4.06 -23.11
C PRO A 32 18.68 4.55 -21.69
N LEU A 33 19.14 5.80 -21.55
CA LEU A 33 19.37 6.43 -20.26
C LEU A 33 18.08 6.30 -19.45
N ARG A 34 18.13 5.45 -18.42
CA ARG A 34 16.98 5.21 -17.55
C ARG A 34 16.68 6.49 -16.80
N ASP A 35 15.41 6.84 -16.75
CA ASP A 35 14.97 7.94 -15.91
C ASP A 35 15.25 7.61 -14.44
N GLU A 36 15.44 8.62 -13.61
CA GLU A 36 15.62 8.46 -12.16
C GLU A 36 14.46 7.65 -11.56
N CYS A 37 13.23 7.90 -12.04
CA CYS A 37 12.04 7.18 -11.63
C CYS A 37 12.06 5.69 -12.01
N ASP A 38 12.65 5.31 -13.15
CA ASP A 38 12.77 3.89 -13.53
C ASP A 38 13.71 3.15 -12.58
N ILE A 39 14.80 3.80 -12.16
CA ILE A 39 15.76 3.23 -11.23
C ILE A 39 15.13 3.05 -9.86
N GLN A 40 14.47 4.09 -9.34
CA GLN A 40 13.81 4.04 -8.04
C GLN A 40 12.65 3.03 -8.03
N THR A 41 11.86 2.96 -9.11
CA THR A 41 10.80 1.95 -9.27
C THR A 41 11.37 0.54 -9.21
N LYS A 42 12.45 0.27 -9.94
CA LYS A 42 13.10 -1.06 -9.92
C LYS A 42 13.65 -1.42 -8.54
N ILE A 43 14.17 -0.45 -7.79
CA ILE A 43 14.63 -0.67 -6.42
C ILE A 43 13.43 -0.99 -5.51
N PHE A 44 12.36 -0.19 -5.59
CA PHE A 44 11.13 -0.41 -4.84
C PHE A 44 10.52 -1.79 -5.11
N GLU A 45 10.33 -2.15 -6.39
CA GLU A 45 9.80 -3.45 -6.79
C GLU A 45 10.68 -4.60 -6.32
N LYS A 46 12.01 -4.44 -6.40
CA LYS A 46 12.94 -5.45 -5.92
C LYS A 46 12.82 -5.64 -4.40
N ASN A 47 12.77 -4.55 -3.64
CA ASN A 47 12.72 -4.59 -2.18
C ASN A 47 11.33 -5.01 -1.64
N THR A 48 10.29 -4.84 -2.45
CA THR A 48 8.92 -5.28 -2.12
C THR A 48 8.48 -6.55 -2.87
N SER A 49 9.41 -7.19 -3.58
CA SER A 49 9.16 -8.46 -4.27
C SER A 49 8.81 -9.57 -3.27
N GLY A 50 7.85 -10.41 -3.64
CA GLY A 50 7.26 -11.43 -2.76
C GLY A 50 6.23 -10.87 -1.75
N ILE A 51 6.21 -9.55 -1.51
CA ILE A 51 5.20 -8.88 -0.69
C ILE A 51 4.06 -8.40 -1.58
N LEU A 52 4.34 -7.43 -2.46
CA LEU A 52 3.34 -6.80 -3.34
C LEU A 52 3.22 -7.53 -4.68
N LYS A 53 4.34 -7.97 -5.24
CA LYS A 53 4.39 -8.66 -6.54
C LYS A 53 4.97 -10.07 -6.40
N PRO A 54 4.61 -11.01 -7.29
CA PRO A 54 5.27 -12.30 -7.33
C PRO A 54 6.78 -12.18 -7.58
N GLU A 55 7.57 -13.04 -6.95
CA GLU A 55 9.03 -13.11 -7.13
C GLU A 55 9.43 -14.50 -7.62
N ARG A 56 10.40 -14.61 -8.52
CA ARG A 56 11.00 -15.91 -8.88
C ARG A 56 12.24 -16.17 -8.04
N LYS A 57 12.19 -17.20 -7.18
CA LYS A 57 13.30 -17.63 -6.33
C LYS A 57 13.64 -19.09 -6.59
N LYS A 58 14.89 -19.37 -6.99
CA LYS A 58 15.39 -20.72 -7.31
C LYS A 58 14.50 -21.48 -8.32
N GLY A 59 14.07 -20.80 -9.38
CA GLY A 59 13.22 -21.38 -10.42
C GLY A 59 11.74 -21.58 -10.03
N LYS A 60 11.33 -21.22 -8.82
CA LYS A 60 9.93 -21.27 -8.37
C LYS A 60 9.34 -19.87 -8.25
N THR A 61 8.12 -19.68 -8.73
CA THR A 61 7.36 -18.44 -8.52
C THR A 61 6.77 -18.45 -7.12
N GLN A 62 7.11 -17.45 -6.32
CA GLN A 62 6.47 -17.14 -5.05
C GLN A 62 5.40 -16.07 -5.32
N PHE A 63 4.14 -16.35 -5.00
CA PHE A 63 3.05 -15.39 -5.17
C PHE A 63 3.15 -14.25 -4.16
N ALA A 64 2.55 -13.10 -4.50
CA ALA A 64 2.45 -11.96 -3.60
C ALA A 64 1.73 -12.34 -2.31
N LYS A 65 2.36 -12.13 -1.16
CA LYS A 65 1.84 -12.56 0.14
C LYS A 65 0.91 -11.55 0.79
N MET A 66 0.93 -10.28 0.36
CA MET A 66 0.17 -9.20 1.00
C MET A 66 -1.33 -9.52 1.10
N THR A 67 -1.94 -10.04 0.02
CA THR A 67 -3.37 -10.41 0.00
C THR A 67 -3.67 -11.56 0.95
N TYR A 68 -2.81 -12.59 0.97
CA TYR A 68 -2.95 -13.73 1.88
C TYR A 68 -2.83 -13.32 3.35
N TRP A 69 -1.81 -12.53 3.70
CA TRP A 69 -1.61 -12.03 5.06
C TRP A 69 -2.75 -11.13 5.52
N ARG A 70 -3.28 -10.29 4.62
CA ARG A 70 -4.49 -9.50 4.88
C ARG A 70 -5.65 -10.43 5.25
N ASP A 71 -5.91 -11.46 4.47
CA ASP A 71 -7.08 -12.33 4.68
C ASP A 71 -6.98 -13.12 5.99
N LEU A 72 -5.78 -13.61 6.33
CA LEU A 72 -5.52 -14.20 7.64
C LEU A 72 -5.75 -13.21 8.79
N CYS A 73 -5.24 -11.99 8.64
CA CYS A 73 -5.43 -10.93 9.61
C CYS A 73 -6.91 -10.57 9.80
N ALA A 74 -7.70 -10.48 8.71
CA ALA A 74 -9.13 -10.24 8.76
C ALA A 74 -9.88 -11.32 9.55
N GLN A 75 -9.52 -12.59 9.32
CA GLN A 75 -10.17 -13.74 9.96
C GLN A 75 -9.78 -13.88 11.43
N GLY A 76 -8.51 -13.65 11.76
CA GLY A 76 -7.99 -13.80 13.12
C GLY A 76 -8.19 -12.58 14.03
N ASN A 77 -8.27 -11.37 13.46
CA ASN A 77 -8.44 -10.08 14.15
C ASN A 77 -7.70 -9.98 15.50
N SER A 78 -6.41 -10.32 15.49
CA SER A 78 -5.56 -10.32 16.68
C SER A 78 -4.14 -9.89 16.32
N VAL A 79 -3.37 -9.50 17.34
CA VAL A 79 -1.97 -9.09 17.19
C VAL A 79 -1.17 -10.13 16.41
N GLY A 80 -1.26 -11.41 16.81
CA GLY A 80 -0.53 -12.51 16.19
C GLY A 80 -0.99 -12.82 14.77
N ALA A 81 -2.30 -12.82 14.50
CA ALA A 81 -2.83 -13.08 13.15
C ALA A 81 -2.45 -12.01 12.13
N CYS A 82 -2.15 -10.79 12.58
CA CYS A 82 -1.86 -9.64 11.75
C CYS A 82 -0.38 -9.24 11.68
N GLU A 83 0.50 -9.95 12.40
CA GLU A 83 1.92 -9.60 12.49
C GLU A 83 2.61 -9.56 11.11
N ASP A 84 2.40 -10.59 10.30
CA ASP A 84 2.96 -10.65 8.94
C ASP A 84 2.43 -9.53 8.04
N TYR A 85 1.14 -9.22 8.15
CA TYR A 85 0.52 -8.16 7.36
C TYR A 85 1.10 -6.79 7.72
N PHE A 86 1.21 -6.47 9.01
CA PHE A 86 1.83 -5.21 9.46
C PHE A 86 3.31 -5.12 9.13
N THR A 87 4.04 -6.24 9.21
CA THR A 87 5.45 -6.32 8.80
C THR A 87 5.59 -6.02 7.31
N GLY A 88 4.76 -6.64 6.46
CA GLY A 88 4.73 -6.37 5.04
C GLY A 88 4.42 -4.90 4.72
N LEU A 89 3.40 -4.32 5.37
CA LEU A 89 3.05 -2.92 5.21
C LEU A 89 4.19 -1.99 5.66
N LYS A 90 4.86 -2.30 6.77
CA LYS A 90 6.00 -1.53 7.27
C LYS A 90 7.14 -1.53 6.26
N THR A 91 7.48 -2.68 5.68
CA THR A 91 8.48 -2.77 4.61
C THR A 91 8.08 -1.90 3.43
N VAL A 92 6.84 -2.02 2.94
CA VAL A 92 6.34 -1.20 1.83
C VAL A 92 6.45 0.30 2.14
N THR A 93 6.00 0.74 3.32
CA THR A 93 6.10 2.17 3.70
C THR A 93 7.54 2.65 3.88
N THR A 94 8.45 1.78 4.33
CA THR A 94 9.87 2.13 4.47
C THR A 94 10.50 2.36 3.12
N GLU A 95 10.23 1.46 2.16
CA GLU A 95 10.71 1.60 0.79
C GLU A 95 10.04 2.76 0.04
N LEU A 96 8.80 3.12 0.38
CA LEU A 96 8.17 4.32 -0.18
C LEU A 96 8.87 5.61 0.27
N LYS A 97 9.39 5.68 1.49
CA LYS A 97 10.09 6.88 1.98
C LYS A 97 11.37 7.18 1.21
N SER A 98 12.03 6.17 0.63
CA SER A 98 13.19 6.36 -0.25
C SER A 98 12.80 6.61 -1.70
N PHE A 99 11.51 6.46 -2.04
CA PHE A 99 10.97 6.66 -3.38
C PHE A 99 10.51 8.12 -3.53
N ASN A 100 11.08 8.87 -4.48
CA ASN A 100 10.72 10.27 -4.70
C ASN A 100 9.22 10.40 -5.02
N GLU A 101 8.56 11.38 -4.41
CA GLU A 101 7.14 11.69 -4.59
C GLU A 101 6.66 11.73 -6.06
N LYS A 102 7.46 12.34 -6.95
CA LYS A 102 7.12 12.41 -8.38
C LYS A 102 7.09 11.02 -9.02
N CYS A 103 8.03 10.17 -8.62
CA CYS A 103 8.14 8.82 -9.13
C CYS A 103 7.09 7.90 -8.51
N GLN A 104 6.70 8.12 -7.25
CA GLN A 104 5.55 7.42 -6.65
C GLN A 104 4.26 7.71 -7.44
N LEU A 105 4.03 8.97 -7.81
CA LEU A 105 2.87 9.35 -8.63
C LEU A 105 2.90 8.66 -9.99
N ALA A 106 4.04 8.73 -10.71
CA ALA A 106 4.20 8.03 -11.99
C ALA A 106 3.97 6.52 -11.86
N TYR A 107 4.52 5.90 -10.82
CA TYR A 107 4.33 4.48 -10.54
C TYR A 107 2.86 4.13 -10.28
N SER A 108 2.15 4.93 -9.49
CA SER A 108 0.73 4.73 -9.19
C SER A 108 -0.19 4.80 -10.42
N GLN A 109 0.23 5.51 -11.46
CA GLN A 109 -0.48 5.57 -12.74
C GLN A 109 -0.25 4.32 -13.60
N THR A 110 0.88 3.64 -13.41
CA THR A 110 1.23 2.40 -14.14
C THR A 110 0.82 1.13 -13.41
N ASP A 111 0.69 1.18 -12.09
CA ASP A 111 0.39 0.04 -11.23
C ASP A 111 -0.82 0.36 -10.32
N GLU A 112 -2.01 0.01 -10.80
CA GLU A 112 -3.25 0.20 -10.04
C GLU A 112 -3.30 -0.67 -8.78
N GLU A 113 -2.68 -1.85 -8.78
CA GLU A 113 -2.68 -2.76 -7.63
C GLU A 113 -1.97 -2.12 -6.43
N PHE A 114 -0.91 -1.37 -6.68
CA PHE A 114 -0.21 -0.61 -5.65
C PHE A 114 -1.15 0.31 -4.86
N VAL A 115 -1.95 1.13 -5.55
CA VAL A 115 -2.93 2.02 -4.92
C VAL A 115 -4.02 1.23 -4.20
N GLN A 116 -4.45 0.09 -4.77
CA GLN A 116 -5.41 -0.80 -4.12
C GLN A 116 -4.86 -1.39 -2.81
N HIS A 117 -3.58 -1.72 -2.72
CA HIS A 117 -2.96 -2.20 -1.49
C HIS A 117 -2.98 -1.15 -0.38
N LEU A 118 -2.66 0.12 -0.70
CA LEU A 118 -2.76 1.23 0.23
C LEU A 118 -4.22 1.45 0.69
N SER A 119 -5.16 1.44 -0.25
CA SER A 119 -6.60 1.57 0.04
C SER A 119 -7.10 0.46 0.96
N ARG A 120 -6.69 -0.80 0.72
CA ARG A 120 -7.06 -1.96 1.55
C ARG A 120 -6.49 -1.83 2.97
N ALA A 121 -5.25 -1.36 3.11
CA ALA A 121 -4.66 -1.10 4.42
C ALA A 121 -5.42 0.01 5.18
N LEU A 122 -5.82 1.09 4.49
CA LEU A 122 -6.64 2.16 5.07
C LEU A 122 -8.06 1.72 5.44
N GLN A 123 -8.58 0.65 4.86
CA GLN A 123 -9.84 0.04 5.28
C GLN A 123 -9.63 -0.87 6.49
N MET A 124 -8.63 -1.74 6.42
CA MET A 124 -8.41 -2.79 7.40
C MET A 124 -7.89 -2.27 8.73
N ILE A 125 -6.83 -1.44 8.76
CA ILE A 125 -6.20 -1.03 10.01
C ILE A 125 -7.19 -0.32 10.95
N PRO A 126 -8.03 0.62 10.47
CA PRO A 126 -9.04 1.23 11.33
C PRO A 126 -10.10 0.24 11.83
N LEU A 127 -10.49 -0.77 11.04
CA LEU A 127 -11.42 -1.83 11.47
C LEU A 127 -10.80 -2.72 12.55
N LEU A 128 -9.52 -3.07 12.43
CA LEU A 128 -8.79 -3.83 13.45
C LEU A 128 -8.68 -3.03 14.76
N ALA A 129 -8.38 -1.73 14.65
CA ALA A 129 -8.31 -0.83 15.81
C ALA A 129 -9.67 -0.67 16.51
N TRP A 130 -10.75 -0.64 15.72
CA TRP A 130 -12.12 -0.58 16.23
C TRP A 130 -12.52 -1.86 16.97
N GLY A 131 -12.06 -3.01 16.48
CA GLY A 131 -12.32 -4.30 17.11
C GLY A 131 -13.79 -4.72 17.01
N GLY A 132 -14.31 -5.31 18.08
CA GLY A 132 -15.61 -5.96 18.05
C GLY A 132 -16.82 -5.10 18.41
N LYS A 133 -16.60 -3.91 18.96
CA LYS A 133 -17.64 -2.96 19.37
C LYS A 133 -17.05 -1.56 19.34
N PRO A 134 -17.88 -0.50 19.32
CA PRO A 134 -17.35 0.86 19.34
C PRO A 134 -16.44 1.10 20.56
N PRO A 135 -15.26 1.71 20.38
CA PRO A 135 -14.41 2.11 21.48
C PRO A 135 -15.16 3.01 22.47
N GLU A 136 -14.98 2.78 23.77
CA GLU A 136 -15.68 3.51 24.83
C GLU A 136 -15.23 4.97 24.93
N GLY A 137 -14.04 5.29 24.42
CA GLY A 137 -13.49 6.65 24.38
C GLY A 137 -12.27 6.79 23.47
N LEU A 138 -11.67 7.98 23.48
CA LEU A 138 -10.50 8.32 22.65
C LEU A 138 -9.27 7.45 22.94
N SER A 139 -9.08 7.01 24.18
CA SER A 139 -7.99 6.11 24.56
C SER A 139 -8.13 4.72 23.93
N GLY A 140 -9.37 4.26 23.68
CA GLY A 140 -9.65 2.96 23.11
C GLY A 140 -9.55 2.89 21.58
N ARG A 141 -9.43 4.03 20.88
CA ARG A 141 -9.45 4.09 19.40
C ARG A 141 -8.24 3.44 18.73
N LEU A 142 -7.17 3.21 19.50
CA LEU A 142 -5.96 2.53 19.01
C LEU A 142 -6.09 1.00 19.10
N GLY A 143 -7.05 0.50 19.89
CA GLY A 143 -7.20 -0.92 20.15
C GLY A 143 -5.90 -1.54 20.69
N TRP A 144 -5.40 -2.55 19.99
CA TRP A 144 -4.13 -3.22 20.29
C TRP A 144 -2.97 -2.73 19.39
N LEU A 145 -3.17 -1.70 18.57
CA LEU A 145 -2.12 -1.17 17.70
C LEU A 145 -1.02 -0.51 18.53
N ASN A 146 0.23 -0.88 18.26
CA ASN A 146 1.40 -0.24 18.84
C ASN A 146 1.82 1.00 18.04
N GLU A 147 2.77 1.77 18.57
CA GLU A 147 3.27 3.00 17.92
C GLU A 147 3.78 2.74 16.50
N SER A 148 4.50 1.65 16.25
CA SER A 148 5.01 1.32 14.90
C SER A 148 3.87 1.13 13.91
N ASN A 149 2.75 0.52 14.31
CA ASN A 149 1.59 0.33 13.45
C ASN A 149 0.91 1.67 13.13
N LEU A 150 0.89 2.60 14.09
CA LEU A 150 0.34 3.94 13.88
C LEU A 150 1.19 4.76 12.90
N LYS A 151 2.53 4.68 13.01
CA LYS A 151 3.44 5.31 12.04
C LYS A 151 3.22 4.76 10.63
N THR A 152 3.08 3.44 10.51
CA THR A 152 2.76 2.78 9.22
C THR A 152 1.42 3.26 8.67
N PHE A 153 0.36 3.29 9.50
CA PHE A 153 -0.95 3.79 9.08
C PHE A 153 -0.88 5.24 8.59
N CYS A 154 -0.19 6.11 9.30
CA CYS A 154 -0.03 7.52 8.92
C CYS A 154 0.74 7.67 7.62
N ALA A 155 1.86 6.96 7.44
CA ALA A 155 2.60 6.97 6.19
C ALA A 155 1.73 6.51 5.01
N ILE A 156 0.93 5.45 5.18
CA ILE A 156 -0.01 4.97 4.14
C ILE A 156 -1.08 6.02 3.86
N LYS A 157 -1.65 6.65 4.89
CA LYS A 157 -2.70 7.67 4.75
C LYS A 157 -2.18 8.85 3.93
N ASP A 158 -1.04 9.39 4.30
CA ASP A 158 -0.50 10.60 3.67
C ASP A 158 -0.05 10.29 2.23
N THR A 159 0.59 9.13 2.01
CA THR A 159 0.90 8.65 0.65
C THR A 159 -0.37 8.47 -0.19
N TYR A 160 -1.43 7.86 0.36
CA TYR A 160 -2.67 7.66 -0.39
C TYR A 160 -3.36 8.98 -0.76
N ILE A 161 -3.40 9.95 0.16
CA ILE A 161 -3.95 11.29 -0.10
C ILE A 161 -3.12 12.00 -1.18
N GLN A 162 -1.79 11.89 -1.12
CA GLN A 162 -0.90 12.48 -2.11
C GLN A 162 -1.11 11.89 -3.52
N LEU A 163 -1.28 10.57 -3.61
CA LEU A 163 -1.41 9.89 -4.90
C LEU A 163 -2.80 10.01 -5.52
N VAL A 164 -3.86 9.94 -4.70
CA VAL A 164 -5.24 9.78 -5.17
C VAL A 164 -6.09 11.04 -4.90
N GLY A 165 -5.65 11.91 -4.00
CA GLY A 165 -6.35 13.12 -3.61
C GLY A 165 -7.23 12.94 -2.36
N GLU A 166 -7.49 14.07 -1.68
CA GLU A 166 -8.25 14.10 -0.43
C GLU A 166 -9.72 13.66 -0.62
N GLU A 167 -10.36 14.02 -1.73
CA GLU A 167 -11.75 13.63 -1.99
C GLU A 167 -11.94 12.10 -2.03
N LYS A 168 -11.04 11.39 -2.71
CA LYS A 168 -11.05 9.92 -2.78
C LYS A 168 -10.75 9.27 -1.45
N TYR A 169 -9.88 9.88 -0.66
CA TYR A 169 -9.66 9.46 0.72
C TYR A 169 -10.93 9.64 1.59
N LEU A 170 -11.65 10.76 1.45
CA LEU A 170 -12.91 10.99 2.18
C LEU A 170 -14.02 10.01 1.76
N GLU A 171 -14.12 9.68 0.47
CA GLU A 171 -15.01 8.62 -0.04
C GLU A 171 -14.66 7.26 0.58
N LEU A 172 -13.38 6.88 0.56
CA LEU A 172 -12.87 5.65 1.16
C LEU A 172 -13.23 5.58 2.65
N ARG A 173 -12.97 6.66 3.38
CA ARG A 173 -13.27 6.76 4.81
C ARG A 173 -14.75 6.53 5.11
N LYS A 174 -15.65 7.17 4.36
CA LYS A 174 -17.10 6.97 4.48
C LYS A 174 -17.51 5.53 4.18
N LYS A 175 -16.86 4.87 3.23
CA LYS A 175 -17.07 3.43 2.95
C LYS A 175 -16.65 2.55 4.12
N VAL A 176 -15.60 2.90 4.86
CA VAL A 176 -15.18 2.17 6.08
C VAL A 176 -16.16 2.38 7.22
N TYR A 177 -16.76 3.57 7.37
CA TYR A 177 -17.74 3.83 8.44
C TYR A 177 -18.93 2.89 8.40
N ARG A 178 -19.37 2.52 7.20
CA ARG A 178 -20.44 1.56 6.97
C ARG A 178 -20.06 0.13 7.35
N GLN A 179 -18.77 -0.15 7.57
CA GLN A 179 -18.22 -1.46 7.91
C GLN A 179 -17.92 -1.61 9.41
N TYR A 180 -17.99 -0.54 10.20
CA TYR A 180 -17.70 -0.63 11.63
C TYR A 180 -18.77 -1.45 12.36
N PRO A 181 -18.37 -2.48 13.12
CA PRO A 181 -19.32 -3.26 13.89
C PRO A 181 -19.84 -2.49 15.11
N ASP A 182 -21.10 -2.74 15.44
CA ASP A 182 -21.67 -2.38 16.72
C ASP A 182 -21.51 -3.51 17.75
N ALA A 183 -21.83 -3.21 19.01
CA ALA A 183 -21.98 -4.23 20.03
C ALA A 183 -23.17 -5.15 19.71
N TRP A 184 -23.01 -6.44 19.95
CA TRP A 184 -24.15 -7.36 20.00
C TRP A 184 -25.11 -6.94 21.11
N PRO A 185 -26.44 -7.00 20.91
CA PRO A 185 -27.39 -6.75 21.98
C PRO A 185 -27.10 -7.68 23.17
N GLU A 186 -27.13 -7.15 24.39
CA GLU A 186 -26.69 -7.87 25.62
C GLU A 186 -27.36 -9.25 25.78
N LYS A 187 -28.62 -9.37 25.35
CA LYS A 187 -29.43 -10.59 25.45
C LYS A 187 -29.13 -11.62 24.36
N THR A 188 -28.25 -11.34 23.40
CA THR A 188 -27.95 -12.24 22.27
C THR A 188 -27.00 -13.37 22.72
N PRO A 189 -27.46 -14.64 22.72
CA PRO A 189 -26.63 -15.80 23.03
C PRO A 189 -25.41 -15.91 22.11
N ILE A 190 -24.30 -16.50 22.57
CA ILE A 190 -23.04 -16.56 21.79
C ILE A 190 -23.22 -17.39 20.51
N ASP A 191 -23.94 -18.50 20.60
CA ASP A 191 -24.29 -19.40 19.50
C ASP A 191 -25.19 -18.74 18.45
N ALA A 192 -25.95 -17.72 18.83
CA ALA A 192 -26.79 -16.93 17.92
C ALA A 192 -26.06 -15.76 17.24
N ARG A 193 -24.79 -15.49 17.58
CA ARG A 193 -24.01 -14.39 17.00
C ARG A 193 -23.42 -14.82 15.66
N ASN A 194 -24.14 -14.58 14.57
CA ASN A 194 -23.63 -14.81 13.22
C ASN A 194 -22.76 -13.63 12.75
N PRO A 195 -21.46 -13.82 12.44
CA PRO A 195 -20.59 -12.77 11.91
C PRO A 195 -21.13 -12.07 10.65
N GLU A 196 -21.89 -12.77 9.81
CA GLU A 196 -22.46 -12.22 8.56
C GLU A 196 -23.62 -11.25 8.81
N SER A 197 -24.35 -11.43 9.91
CA SER A 197 -25.48 -10.58 10.31
C SER A 197 -25.11 -9.64 11.45
N ARG A 198 -23.82 -9.30 11.57
CA ARG A 198 -23.32 -8.47 12.66
C ARG A 198 -23.93 -7.06 12.59
N PRO A 199 -24.45 -6.53 13.72
CA PRO A 199 -24.91 -5.15 13.78
C PRO A 199 -23.82 -4.16 13.38
N MET A 200 -24.20 -3.12 12.65
CA MET A 200 -23.27 -2.08 12.17
C MET A 200 -23.47 -0.80 12.96
N ALA A 201 -22.37 -0.16 13.36
CA ALA A 201 -22.39 0.99 14.25
C ALA A 201 -22.98 2.25 13.62
N LEU A 202 -22.80 2.46 12.31
CA LEU A 202 -23.26 3.68 11.64
C LEU A 202 -24.78 3.71 11.54
N LYS A 203 -25.39 4.67 12.22
CA LYS A 203 -26.79 5.03 12.05
C LYS A 203 -26.98 5.77 10.73
N SER A 204 -27.85 5.25 9.88
CA SER A 204 -28.22 5.85 8.59
C SER A 204 -29.63 5.45 8.20
N GLU A 205 -30.17 6.02 7.11
CA GLU A 205 -31.48 5.62 6.58
C GLU A 205 -31.54 4.11 6.25
N ALA A 206 -30.44 3.57 5.71
CA ALA A 206 -30.32 2.14 5.39
C ALA A 206 -30.01 1.25 6.60
N ASN A 207 -29.58 1.83 7.73
CA ASN A 207 -29.32 1.12 8.99
C ASN A 207 -29.85 1.95 10.17
N PRO A 208 -31.18 1.97 10.38
CA PRO A 208 -31.80 2.75 11.45
C PRO A 208 -31.43 2.24 12.85
N THR A 209 -30.99 0.97 12.94
CA THR A 209 -30.58 0.30 14.17
C THR A 209 -29.15 0.62 14.63
N GLY A 210 -28.34 1.29 13.80
CA GLY A 210 -27.00 1.70 14.20
C GLY A 210 -27.02 2.68 15.38
N THR A 211 -26.04 2.59 16.27
CA THR A 211 -26.00 3.39 17.50
C THR A 211 -25.28 4.73 17.36
N LEU A 212 -24.40 4.90 16.36
CA LEU A 212 -23.51 6.06 16.24
C LEU A 212 -23.75 6.85 14.96
N MET A 213 -23.80 8.17 15.08
CA MET A 213 -23.76 9.10 13.95
C MET A 213 -22.34 9.17 13.37
N GLU A 214 -22.22 9.58 12.09
CA GLU A 214 -20.94 9.68 11.37
C GLU A 214 -19.87 10.47 12.13
N ALA A 215 -20.23 11.63 12.71
CA ALA A 215 -19.30 12.47 13.48
C ALA A 215 -18.71 11.72 14.69
N LYS A 216 -19.53 10.91 15.38
CA LYS A 216 -19.08 10.13 16.54
C LYS A 216 -18.22 8.94 16.12
N ILE A 217 -18.51 8.33 14.97
CA ILE A 217 -17.66 7.31 14.37
C ILE A 217 -16.29 7.91 14.04
N TYR A 218 -16.24 9.07 13.38
CA TYR A 218 -14.97 9.73 13.08
C TYR A 218 -14.13 9.92 14.33
N GLU A 219 -14.68 10.57 15.36
CA GLU A 219 -14.02 10.85 16.63
C GLU A 219 -13.46 9.60 17.31
N ARG A 220 -14.21 8.49 17.26
CA ARG A 220 -13.81 7.22 17.89
C ARG A 220 -12.93 6.33 17.00
N SER A 221 -12.86 6.62 15.71
CA SER A 221 -12.08 5.84 14.75
C SER A 221 -10.63 6.30 14.69
N LEU A 222 -9.77 5.43 14.17
CA LEU A 222 -8.38 5.74 13.88
C LEU A 222 -8.22 6.92 12.89
N PHE A 223 -9.25 7.21 12.08
CA PHE A 223 -9.21 8.31 11.12
C PHE A 223 -9.18 9.71 11.74
N SER A 224 -9.61 9.88 12.99
CA SER A 224 -9.50 11.16 13.72
C SER A 224 -8.11 11.40 14.31
N MET A 225 -7.18 10.46 14.13
CA MET A 225 -5.83 10.58 14.66
C MET A 225 -5.02 11.61 13.89
N ARG A 226 -4.28 12.43 14.64
CA ARG A 226 -3.33 13.41 14.14
C ARG A 226 -2.03 12.71 13.73
N CYS A 227 -1.82 12.56 12.42
CA CYS A 227 -0.64 11.87 11.89
C CYS A 227 0.64 12.69 11.96
N ASP A 228 0.52 14.01 12.10
CA ASP A 228 1.65 14.91 12.34
C ASP A 228 2.42 14.63 13.65
N LEU A 229 1.81 13.89 14.59
CA LEU A 229 2.46 13.46 15.82
C LEU A 229 3.26 12.16 15.69
N TYR A 230 3.18 11.48 14.53
CA TYR A 230 3.75 10.14 14.31
C TYR A 230 4.68 10.07 13.08
N MET A 231 4.91 11.19 12.40
CA MET A 231 5.87 11.30 11.29
C MET A 231 7.21 11.86 11.78
#